data_AF-A0A2X1MML7-F1
#
_entry.id   AF-A0A2X1MML7-F1
#
_cell.length_a   1.000
_cell.length_b   1.000
_cell.length_c   1.000
_cell.angle_alpha   90.00
_cell.angle_beta   90.00
_cell.angle_gamma   90.00
#
_symmetry.space_group_name_H-M   'P 1'
#
loop_
_entity.id
_entity.type
_entity.pdbx_description
1 polymer ?
#
loop_
_entity_poly.entity_id
_entity_poly.type
_entity_poly.pdbx_seq_one_letter_code
_entity_poly.pdbx_strand_id
1 'polypeptide(L)' 'MSFFDELETSLEEAVEIKQGLKEPARVTRYEIADAKAIREQLHTPTDRLRSQNAIKSDSPLRAKIGS' A
#
# COMPACT_ATOMS: atom_id res chain seq x y z
N MET A 1 -34.96 16.17 -4.86
CA MET A 1 -34.21 15.05 -5.44
C MET A 1 -34.07 13.99 -4.36
N SER A 2 -34.25 12.73 -4.74
CA SER A 2 -34.08 11.59 -3.84
C SER A 2 -32.60 11.17 -3.79
N PHE A 3 -32.17 10.52 -2.71
CA PHE A 3 -30.83 9.95 -2.60
C PHE A 3 -30.51 8.95 -3.72
N PHE A 4 -31.53 8.25 -4.23
CA PHE A 4 -31.37 7.33 -5.35
C PHE A 4 -31.01 8.08 -6.64
N ASP A 5 -31.66 9.22 -6.90
CA ASP A 5 -31.39 10.06 -8.07
C ASP A 5 -29.93 10.55 -8.07
N GLU A 6 -29.40 10.89 -6.89
CA GLU A 6 -28.00 11.31 -6.71
C GLU A 6 -27.00 10.16 -6.95
N LEU A 7 -27.35 8.93 -6.57
CA LEU A 7 -26.51 7.76 -6.84
C LEU A 7 -26.47 7.41 -8.32
N GLU A 8 -27.63 7.42 -8.97
CA GLU A 8 -27.75 7.11 -10.40
C GLU A 8 -26.92 8.09 -11.23
N THR A 9 -27.07 9.39 -10.97
CA THR A 9 -26.28 10.44 -11.63
C THR A 9 -24.78 10.34 -11.35
N SER A 10 -24.37 10.01 -10.12
CA SER A 10 -22.95 9.78 -9.82
C SER A 10 -22.38 8.56 -10.57
N LEU A 11 -23.17 7.51 -10.77
CA LEU A 11 -22.74 6.30 -11.47
C LEU A 11 -22.55 6.56 -12.96
N GLU A 12 -23.51 7.25 -13.58
CA GLU A 12 -23.42 7.65 -14.98
C GLU A 12 -22.16 8.50 -15.24
N GLU A 13 -21.92 9.49 -14.37
CA GLU A 13 -20.71 10.31 -14.45
C GLU A 13 -19.42 9.48 -14.36
N ALA A 14 -19.37 8.49 -13.47
CA ALA A 14 -18.21 7.60 -13.34
C ALA A 14 -17.95 6.78 -14.63
N VAL A 15 -19.01 6.35 -15.33
CA VAL A 15 -18.90 5.63 -16.61
C VAL A 15 -18.38 6.56 -17.72
N GLU A 16 -18.93 7.77 -17.81
CA GLU A 16 -18.50 8.77 -18.80
C GLU A 16 -17.02 9.15 -18.62
N ILE A 17 -16.57 9.33 -17.38
CA ILE A 17 -15.16 9.58 -17.04
C ILE A 17 -14.28 8.40 -17.48
N LYS A 18 -14.70 7.16 -17.17
CA LYS A 18 -13.96 5.95 -17.54
C LYS A 18 -13.83 5.80 -19.06
N GLN A 19 -14.82 6.24 -19.82
CA GLN A 19 -14.81 6.22 -21.29
C GLN A 19 -14.07 7.43 -21.91
N GLY A 20 -13.64 8.40 -21.09
CA GLY A 20 -12.99 9.62 -21.55
C GLY A 20 -13.94 10.63 -22.20
N LEU A 21 -15.26 10.47 -21.98
CA LEU A 21 -16.28 11.36 -22.53
C LEU A 21 -16.51 12.60 -21.65
N LYS A 22 -16.07 12.56 -20.39
CA LYS A 22 -16.26 13.62 -19.40
C LYS A 22 -15.05 13.71 -18.47
N GLU A 23 -14.68 14.94 -18.10
CA GLU A 23 -13.65 15.14 -17.08
C GLU A 23 -14.25 15.00 -15.67
N PRO A 24 -13.51 14.44 -14.70
CA PRO A 24 -14.00 14.30 -13.33
C PRO A 24 -14.35 15.66 -12.72
N ALA A 25 -15.57 15.81 -12.22
CA ALA A 25 -15.98 17.02 -11.51
C ALA A 25 -15.12 17.31 -10.26
N ARG A 26 -14.51 16.28 -9.66
CA ARG A 26 -13.58 16.40 -8.53
C ARG A 26 -12.35 15.53 -8.78
N VAL A 27 -11.19 16.16 -8.75
CA VAL A 27 -9.89 15.47 -8.88
C VAL A 27 -9.17 15.55 -7.53
N THR A 28 -9.04 14.42 -6.86
CA THR A 28 -8.20 14.27 -5.66
C THR A 28 -6.85 13.70 -6.08
N ARG A 29 -5.77 14.46 -5.90
CA ARG A 29 -4.40 14.00 -6.15
C ARG A 29 -3.79 13.56 -4.83
N TYR A 30 -3.27 12.34 -4.78
CA TYR A 30 -2.46 11.87 -3.67
C TYR A 30 -0.99 12.04 -4.05
N GLU A 31 -0.21 12.72 -3.20
CA GLU A 31 1.24 12.73 -3.32
C GLU A 31 1.75 11.32 -2.97
N ILE A 32 2.26 10.60 -3.97
CA ILE A 32 2.96 9.34 -3.71
C ILE A 32 4.33 9.73 -3.16
N ALA A 33 4.48 9.65 -1.84
CA ALA A 33 5.76 9.94 -1.19
C ALA A 33 6.84 8.97 -1.72
N ASP A 34 8.04 9.49 -1.94
CA ASP A 34 9.18 8.70 -2.38
C ASP A 34 9.51 7.63 -1.33
N ALA A 35 9.23 6.38 -1.68
CA ALA A 35 9.44 5.23 -0.80
C ALA A 35 10.91 5.10 -0.37
N LYS A 36 11.87 5.60 -1.18
CA LYS A 36 13.29 5.60 -0.82
C LYS A 36 13.57 6.61 0.29
N ALA A 37 13.04 7.82 0.18
CA ALA A 37 13.16 8.85 1.21
C ALA A 37 12.52 8.41 2.52
N ILE A 38 11.34 7.77 2.46
CA ILE A 38 10.67 7.19 3.64
C ILE A 38 11.54 6.09 4.27
N ARG A 39 12.17 5.23 3.44
CA ARG A 39 13.04 4.16 3.92
C ARG A 39 14.34 4.68 4.56
N GLU A 40 14.86 5.82 4.12
CA GLU A 40 16.00 6.48 4.74
C GLU A 40 15.63 7.09 6.10
N GLN A 41 14.47 7.76 6.21
CA GLN A 41 13.95 8.29 7.47
C GLN A 41 13.59 7.19 8.48
N LEU A 42 13.08 6.06 8.00
CA LEU A 42 12.90 4.85 8.78
C LEU A 42 14.25 4.15 8.92
N HIS A 43 15.12 4.67 9.79
CA HIS A 43 16.38 4.05 10.22
C HIS A 43 16.13 2.68 10.89
N THR A 44 15.65 1.69 10.14
CA THR A 44 15.90 0.29 10.43
C THR A 44 17.21 -0.02 9.73
N PRO A 45 18.30 -0.23 10.46
CA PRO A 45 19.50 -0.78 9.83
C PRO A 45 19.03 -2.09 9.22
N THR A 46 19.16 -2.22 7.90
CA THR A 46 18.92 -3.49 7.22
C THR A 46 19.77 -4.59 7.89
N ASP A 47 20.90 -4.22 8.49
CA ASP A 47 21.72 -5.04 9.37
C ASP A 47 21.03 -5.53 10.65
N ARG A 48 20.13 -4.76 11.27
CA ARG A 48 19.38 -5.19 12.47
C ARG A 48 18.33 -6.25 12.10
N LEU A 49 17.65 -6.08 10.96
CA LEU A 49 16.72 -7.09 10.45
C LEU A 49 17.46 -8.36 9.99
N ARG A 50 18.63 -8.20 9.37
CA ARG A 50 19.51 -9.33 8.98
C ARG A 50 20.04 -10.07 10.20
N SER A 51 20.55 -9.37 11.21
CA SER A 51 21.10 -9.99 12.42
C SER A 51 20.03 -10.67 13.25
N GLN A 52 18.83 -10.09 13.38
CA GLN A 52 17.72 -10.71 14.09
C GLN A 52 17.23 -12.01 13.43
N ASN A 53 17.33 -12.11 12.09
CA ASN A 53 17.00 -13.33 11.36
C ASN A 53 18.12 -14.39 11.44
N ALA A 54 19.39 -13.98 11.49
CA ALA A 54 20.52 -14.89 11.67
C ALA A 54 20.56 -15.54 13.08
N ILE A 55 20.16 -14.81 14.12
CA ILE A 55 20.08 -15.35 15.49
C ILE A 55 19.01 -16.45 15.60
N LYS A 56 17.94 -16.38 14.79
CA LYS A 56 16.91 -17.43 14.73
C LYS A 56 17.37 -18.69 13.99
N SER A 57 18.25 -18.57 12.99
CA SER A 57 18.76 -19.74 12.25
C SER A 57 19.80 -20.55 13.03
N ASP A 58 20.55 -19.91 13.95
CA ASP A 58 21.59 -20.56 14.77
C ASP A 58 21.09 -21.01 16.15
N SER A 59 19.77 -21.02 16.37
CA SER A 59 19.22 -21.44 17.65
C SER A 59 19.49 -22.95 17.89
N PRO A 60 20.13 -23.34 19.01
CA PRO A 60 20.54 -24.74 19.31
C PRO A 60 19.36 -25.72 19.41
N LEU A 61 18.13 -25.20 19.42
CA LEU A 61 16.90 -25.97 19.37
C LEU A 61 16.71 -26.72 18.03
N ARG A 62 17.32 -26.28 16.92
CA ARG A 62 17.20 -26.98 15.61
C ARG A 62 18.15 -28.18 15.47
N ALA A 63 19.23 -28.23 16.25
CA ALA A 63 20.21 -29.33 16.22
C ALA A 63 19.73 -30.61 16.92
N LYS A 64 18.67 -30.55 17.75
CA LYS A 64 18.14 -31.71 18.48
C LYS A 64 16.96 -32.42 17.82
N ILE A 65 16.44 -31.91 16.70
CA ILE A 65 15.25 -32.47 16.01
C ILE A 65 15.68 -33.32 14.79
N GLY A 66 16.98 -33.59 14.62
CA GLY A 66 17.52 -34.29 13.45
C GLY A 66 18.60 -35.31 13.78
N SER A 67 18.46 -36.06 14.87
CA SER A 67 19.21 -37.29 15.13
C SER A 67 18.31 -38.38 15.67
#